data_AF-A0A6A2WUR3-F1
#
_entry.id   AF-A0A6A2WUR3-F1
#
_cell.length_a   1.000
_cell.length_b   1.000
_cell.length_c   1.000
_cell.angle_alpha   90.00
_cell.angle_beta   90.00
_cell.angle_gamma   90.00
#
_symmetry.space_group_name_H-M   'P 1'
#
loop_
_entity.id
_entity.type
_entity.pdbx_description
1 polymer ?
#
loop_
_entity_poly.entity_id
_entity_poly.type
_entity_poly.pdbx_seq_one_letter_code
_entity_poly.pdbx_strand_id
1 'polypeptide(L)'
;MTNAERAKHQFTDDDRCPLCADSVEDIDHVMRKCSAIFPIWILLIKEDKLDEFMSMEMKTWIRINLDNKKYFAKVSEEWDILFGSILWNTWKKRNSIVFDSPLENSSSLLERSRRLQTITFTALEQEDARKKG
;
A
#
# COMPACT_ATOMS: atom_id res chain seq x y z
N MET A 1 2.88 14.28 -0.76
CA MET A 1 2.90 15.19 0.40
C MET A 1 1.88 14.68 1.41
N THR A 2 2.34 14.18 2.55
CA THR A 2 1.48 13.73 3.67
C THR A 2 0.97 14.92 4.49
N ASN A 3 0.03 14.73 5.42
CA ASN A 3 -0.49 15.83 6.24
C ASN A 3 0.58 16.40 7.19
N ALA A 4 1.53 15.59 7.68
CA ALA A 4 2.67 16.12 8.42
C ALA A 4 3.47 17.17 7.60
N GLU A 5 3.74 16.88 6.32
CA GLU A 5 4.42 17.83 5.43
C GLU A 5 3.50 19.00 5.04
N ARG A 6 2.18 18.78 4.87
CA ARG A 6 1.23 19.86 4.61
C ARG A 6 1.18 20.84 5.78
N ALA A 7 1.17 20.35 7.01
CA ALA A 7 1.14 21.18 8.21
C ALA A 7 2.42 22.00 8.35
N LYS A 8 3.57 21.35 8.14
CA LYS A 8 4.88 22.02 8.08
C LYS A 8 4.93 23.15 7.04
N HIS A 9 4.25 22.98 5.91
CA HIS A 9 4.17 23.99 4.85
C HIS A 9 2.90 24.87 4.90
N GLN A 10 2.16 24.84 6.02
CA GLN A 10 0.98 25.69 6.25
C GLN A 10 -0.17 25.48 5.23
N PHE A 11 -0.27 24.29 4.65
CA PHE A 11 -1.38 23.88 3.77
C PHE A 11 -2.55 23.23 4.53
N THR A 12 -2.39 23.01 5.83
CA THR A 12 -3.40 22.47 6.76
C THR A 12 -2.96 22.78 8.18
N ASP A 13 -3.90 22.94 9.10
CA ASP A 13 -3.61 23.00 10.55
C ASP A 13 -3.76 21.62 11.22
N ASP A 14 -4.25 20.63 10.48
CA ASP A 14 -4.44 19.26 10.93
C ASP A 14 -3.43 18.33 10.26
N ASP A 15 -2.51 17.79 11.05
CA ASP A 15 -1.47 16.85 10.61
C ASP A 15 -1.91 15.38 10.68
N ARG A 16 -3.12 15.10 11.17
CA ARG A 16 -3.62 13.76 11.39
C ARG A 16 -3.91 13.03 10.08
N CYS A 17 -3.75 11.73 10.12
CA CYS A 17 -4.00 10.84 8.99
C CYS A 17 -5.49 10.88 8.60
N PRO A 18 -5.84 11.16 7.34
CA PRO A 18 -7.23 11.24 6.90
C PRO A 18 -7.91 9.86 6.83
N LEU A 19 -7.15 8.75 6.95
CA LEU A 19 -7.69 7.39 6.92
C LEU A 19 -8.18 6.93 8.30
N CYS A 20 -7.47 7.29 9.38
CA CYS A 20 -7.83 6.88 10.75
C CYS A 20 -8.19 8.04 11.68
N ALA A 21 -7.85 9.28 11.34
CA ALA A 21 -8.04 10.48 12.16
C ALA A 21 -7.32 10.49 13.54
N ASP A 22 -6.44 9.51 13.80
CA ASP A 22 -5.89 9.29 15.15
C ASP A 22 -4.43 9.72 15.34
N SER A 23 -3.61 9.69 14.29
CA SER A 23 -2.16 9.88 14.42
C SER A 23 -1.62 10.78 13.33
N VAL A 24 -0.48 11.43 13.61
CA VAL A 24 0.26 12.24 12.64
C VAL A 24 0.53 11.43 11.38
N GLU A 25 0.23 12.02 10.23
CA GLU A 25 0.37 11.38 8.93
C GLU A 25 1.80 11.51 8.40
N ASP A 26 2.68 10.60 8.77
CA ASP A 26 3.93 10.34 8.04
C ASP A 26 3.76 9.19 7.03
N ILE A 27 4.79 8.97 6.21
CA ILE A 27 4.76 7.93 5.17
C ILE A 27 4.67 6.52 5.76
N ASP A 28 5.26 6.29 6.93
CA ASP A 28 5.27 4.99 7.59
C ASP A 28 3.91 4.66 8.20
N HIS A 29 3.27 5.66 8.81
CA HIS A 29 1.91 5.57 9.27
C HIS A 29 0.98 5.22 8.11
N VAL A 30 0.95 6.01 7.04
CA VAL A 30 0.02 5.82 5.92
C VAL A 30 0.16 4.45 5.28
N MET A 31 1.39 3.99 5.04
CA MET A 31 1.63 2.77 4.27
C MET A 31 1.56 1.50 5.13
N ARG A 32 1.78 1.61 6.44
CA ARG A 32 2.04 0.43 7.28
C ARG A 32 1.32 0.43 8.62
N LYS A 33 1.44 1.50 9.40
CA LYS A 33 0.98 1.52 10.81
C LYS A 33 -0.44 2.04 11.02
N CYS A 34 -1.05 2.64 10.01
CA CYS A 34 -2.41 3.15 10.09
C CYS A 34 -3.39 2.02 10.44
N SER A 35 -4.30 2.27 11.39
CA SER A 35 -5.33 1.31 11.81
C SER A 35 -6.27 0.86 10.68
N ALA A 36 -6.44 1.70 9.63
CA ALA A 36 -7.18 1.34 8.43
C ALA A 36 -6.43 0.37 7.50
N ILE A 37 -5.10 0.28 7.62
CA ILE A 37 -4.21 -0.48 6.72
C ILE A 37 -3.65 -1.72 7.42
N PHE A 38 -3.33 -1.61 8.71
CA PHE A 38 -2.73 -2.68 9.51
C PHE A 38 -3.47 -4.04 9.43
N PRO A 39 -4.82 -4.11 9.44
CA PRO A 39 -5.54 -5.37 9.28
C PRO A 39 -5.22 -6.09 7.95
N ILE A 40 -4.94 -5.35 6.87
CA ILE A 40 -4.56 -5.92 5.57
C ILE A 40 -3.22 -6.64 5.70
N TRP A 41 -2.27 -6.05 6.42
CA TRP A 41 -0.96 -6.69 6.66
C TRP A 41 -1.07 -7.94 7.54
N ILE A 42 -1.90 -7.93 8.59
CA ILE A 42 -2.17 -9.14 9.40
C ILE A 42 -2.66 -10.30 8.52
N LEU A 43 -3.54 -10.01 7.55
CA LEU A 43 -4.09 -11.02 6.66
C LEU A 43 -3.01 -11.60 5.71
N LEU A 44 -2.09 -10.78 5.23
CA LEU A 44 -1.18 -11.13 4.13
C LEU A 44 0.22 -11.57 4.57
N ILE A 45 0.71 -11.12 5.73
CA ILE A 45 2.08 -11.32 6.20
C ILE A 45 2.16 -12.51 7.14
N LYS A 46 3.18 -13.36 7.01
CA LYS A 46 3.40 -14.49 7.92
C LYS A 46 3.48 -14.01 9.36
N GLU A 47 2.87 -14.76 10.27
CA GLU A 47 2.73 -14.36 11.67
C GLU A 47 4.09 -14.16 12.35
N ASP A 48 5.04 -15.06 12.10
CA ASP A 48 6.43 -15.00 12.62
C ASP A 48 7.26 -13.85 12.04
N LYS A 49 6.75 -13.18 11.02
CA LYS A 49 7.41 -12.06 10.33
C LYS A 49 6.72 -10.71 10.51
N LEU A 50 5.56 -10.67 11.16
CA LEU A 50 4.77 -9.44 11.28
C LEU A 50 5.51 -8.36 12.08
N ASP A 51 6.14 -8.71 13.19
CA ASP A 51 6.89 -7.73 14.01
C ASP A 51 8.08 -7.11 13.24
N GLU A 52 8.82 -7.96 12.52
CA GLU A 52 9.90 -7.51 11.63
C GLU A 52 9.34 -6.59 10.52
N PHE A 53 8.24 -7.00 9.90
CA PHE A 53 7.57 -6.21 8.85
C PHE A 53 7.17 -4.82 9.36
N MET A 54 6.65 -4.72 10.58
CA MET A 54 6.14 -3.47 11.18
C MET A 54 7.22 -2.54 11.72
N SER A 55 8.41 -3.06 12.05
CA SER A 55 9.51 -2.30 12.65
C SER A 55 10.64 -1.96 11.68
N MET A 56 10.71 -2.63 10.53
CA MET A 56 11.77 -2.44 9.54
C MET A 56 11.87 -0.99 9.01
N GLU A 57 13.08 -0.55 8.70
CA GLU A 57 13.31 0.74 8.05
C GLU A 57 12.63 0.79 6.67
N MET A 58 12.00 1.93 6.33
CA MET A 58 11.10 2.07 5.18
C MET A 58 11.73 1.68 3.83
N LYS A 59 12.94 2.15 3.52
CA LYS A 59 13.59 1.81 2.24
C LYS A 59 13.89 0.32 2.16
N THR A 60 14.39 -0.26 3.24
CA THR A 60 14.67 -1.69 3.36
C THR A 60 13.40 -2.52 3.22
N TRP A 61 12.31 -2.07 3.86
CA TRP A 61 10.99 -2.69 3.80
C TRP A 61 10.43 -2.73 2.38
N ILE A 62 10.48 -1.61 1.65
CA ILE A 62 10.07 -1.56 0.24
C ILE A 62 10.91 -2.53 -0.60
N ARG A 63 12.24 -2.45 -0.48
CA ARG A 63 13.16 -3.29 -1.26
C ARG A 63 12.89 -4.78 -1.06
N ILE A 64 12.80 -5.25 0.19
CA ILE A 64 12.61 -6.68 0.48
C ILE A 64 11.26 -7.17 -0.07
N ASN A 65 10.20 -6.37 0.03
CA ASN A 65 8.89 -6.77 -0.50
C ASN A 65 8.84 -6.83 -2.03
N LEU A 66 9.66 -6.05 -2.73
CA LEU A 66 9.75 -6.08 -4.20
C LEU A 66 10.70 -7.17 -4.70
N ASP A 67 11.83 -7.39 -4.02
CA ASP A 67 12.89 -8.28 -4.50
C ASP A 67 12.73 -9.72 -3.99
N ASN A 68 12.13 -9.92 -2.82
CA ASN A 68 12.00 -11.23 -2.17
C ASN A 68 10.56 -11.57 -1.82
N LYS A 69 9.81 -12.02 -2.84
CA LYS A 69 8.38 -12.37 -2.78
C LYS A 69 8.01 -13.36 -1.66
N LYS A 70 8.96 -14.18 -1.21
CA LYS A 70 8.73 -15.25 -0.23
C LYS A 70 9.07 -14.84 1.20
N TYR A 71 9.73 -13.70 1.42
CA TYR A 71 10.25 -13.37 2.75
C TYR A 71 9.10 -13.14 3.74
N PHE A 72 8.21 -12.20 3.43
CA PHE A 72 7.13 -11.76 4.30
C PHE A 72 5.76 -12.40 3.99
N ALA A 73 5.46 -12.67 2.71
CA ALA A 73 4.11 -13.01 2.30
C ALA A 73 3.71 -14.44 2.69
N LYS A 74 2.46 -14.63 3.14
CA LYS A 74 1.85 -15.97 3.29
C LYS A 74 1.70 -16.67 1.94
N VAL A 75 1.30 -15.91 0.91
CA VAL A 75 1.19 -16.36 -0.48
C VAL A 75 2.15 -15.52 -1.33
N SER A 76 3.15 -16.17 -1.93
CA SER A 76 4.25 -15.46 -2.62
C SER A 76 4.00 -15.20 -4.10
N GLU A 77 2.96 -15.79 -4.68
CA GLU A 77 2.60 -15.58 -6.09
C GLU A 77 2.29 -14.10 -6.33
N GLU A 78 3.06 -13.50 -7.24
CA GLU A 78 2.91 -12.08 -7.65
C GLU A 78 2.88 -11.09 -6.47
N TRP A 79 3.56 -11.43 -5.37
CA TRP A 79 3.54 -10.63 -4.13
C TRP A 79 3.99 -9.19 -4.35
N ASP A 80 5.05 -8.99 -5.13
CA ASP A 80 5.58 -7.70 -5.53
C ASP A 80 4.51 -6.80 -6.17
N ILE A 81 3.70 -7.37 -7.07
CA ILE A 81 2.62 -6.67 -7.74
C ILE A 81 1.50 -6.34 -6.74
N LEU A 82 1.11 -7.29 -5.89
CA LEU A 82 0.10 -7.05 -4.85
C LEU A 82 0.54 -5.99 -3.86
N PHE A 83 1.77 -6.09 -3.37
CA PHE A 83 2.38 -5.15 -2.43
C PHE A 83 2.36 -3.74 -3.01
N GLY A 84 2.88 -3.56 -4.23
CA GLY A 84 2.83 -2.27 -4.92
C GLY A 84 1.41 -1.77 -5.13
N SER A 85 0.47 -2.67 -5.44
CA SER A 85 -0.95 -2.35 -5.61
C SER A 85 -1.59 -1.84 -4.31
N ILE A 86 -1.24 -2.42 -3.16
CA ILE A 86 -1.72 -1.98 -1.85
C ILE A 86 -1.19 -0.58 -1.55
N LEU A 87 0.11 -0.32 -1.74
CA LEU A 87 0.69 1.02 -1.52
C LEU A 87 0.01 2.07 -2.42
N TRP A 88 -0.16 1.74 -3.70
CA TRP A 88 -0.79 2.64 -4.66
C TRP A 88 -2.25 2.93 -4.32
N ASN A 89 -3.06 1.90 -4.02
CA ASN A 89 -4.47 2.09 -3.69
C ASN A 89 -4.65 2.79 -2.34
N THR A 90 -3.75 2.56 -1.37
CA THR A 90 -3.70 3.31 -0.11
C THR A 90 -3.48 4.78 -0.38
N TRP A 91 -2.45 5.13 -1.15
CA TRP A 91 -2.17 6.53 -1.51
C TRP A 91 -3.32 7.20 -2.26
N LYS A 92 -3.93 6.50 -3.23
CA LYS A 92 -5.11 7.01 -3.95
C LYS A 92 -6.30 7.23 -3.02
N LYS A 93 -6.60 6.28 -2.12
CA LYS A 93 -7.71 6.42 -1.17
C LYS A 93 -7.47 7.61 -0.24
N ARG A 94 -6.27 7.72 0.31
CA ARG A 94 -5.84 8.88 1.10
C ARG A 94 -6.07 10.19 0.35
N ASN A 95 -5.60 10.29 -0.90
CA ASN A 95 -5.74 11.51 -1.69
C ASN A 95 -7.20 11.83 -2.03
N SER A 96 -8.04 10.82 -2.29
CA SER A 96 -9.47 11.04 -2.54
C SER A 96 -10.17 11.75 -1.38
N ILE A 97 -9.74 11.48 -0.14
CA ILE A 97 -10.30 12.13 1.06
C ILE A 97 -9.75 13.55 1.19
N VAL A 98 -8.45 13.73 1.01
CA VAL A 98 -7.79 15.04 1.18
C VAL A 98 -8.22 16.07 0.13
N PHE A 99 -8.55 15.63 -1.09
CA PHE A 99 -8.93 16.50 -2.20
C PHE A 99 -10.43 16.46 -2.51
N ASP A 100 -11.24 15.84 -1.65
CA ASP A 100 -12.69 15.68 -1.83
C ASP A 100 -13.06 15.20 -3.24
N SER A 101 -12.34 14.18 -3.71
CA SER A 101 -12.46 13.60 -5.04
C SER A 101 -12.82 12.12 -4.90
N PRO A 102 -14.11 11.80 -4.71
CA PRO A 102 -14.54 10.46 -4.37
C PRO A 102 -14.11 9.45 -5.42
N LEU A 103 -13.56 8.32 -4.96
CA LEU A 103 -13.33 7.19 -5.84
C LEU A 103 -14.68 6.55 -6.16
N GLU A 104 -14.98 6.35 -7.44
CA GLU A 104 -16.26 5.81 -7.94
C GLU A 104 -16.58 4.38 -7.45
N ASN A 105 -15.67 3.71 -6.74
CA ASN A 105 -15.76 2.30 -6.42
C ASN A 105 -15.77 2.06 -4.89
N SER A 106 -16.84 1.44 -4.40
CA SER A 106 -17.07 1.07 -3.00
C SER A 106 -16.33 -0.19 -2.53
N SER A 107 -15.65 -0.91 -3.42
CA SER A 107 -14.86 -2.10 -3.06
C SER A 107 -13.76 -1.79 -2.05
N SER A 108 -13.45 -2.79 -1.23
CA SER A 108 -12.40 -2.69 -0.22
C SER A 108 -11.04 -2.45 -0.86
N LEU A 109 -10.11 -1.89 -0.08
CA LEU A 109 -8.75 -1.62 -0.54
C LEU A 109 -8.05 -2.88 -1.03
N LEU A 110 -8.27 -4.01 -0.33
CA LEU A 110 -7.68 -5.29 -0.71
C LEU A 110 -8.27 -5.83 -2.02
N GLU A 111 -9.58 -5.77 -2.22
CA GLU A 111 -10.22 -6.18 -3.49
C GLU A 111 -9.71 -5.35 -4.67
N ARG A 112 -9.58 -4.04 -4.50
CA ARG A 112 -9.02 -3.15 -5.53
C ARG A 112 -7.56 -3.48 -5.85
N SER A 113 -6.81 -3.89 -4.83
CA SER A 113 -5.40 -4.26 -4.97
C SER A 113 -5.25 -5.60 -5.67
N ARG A 114 -6.09 -6.59 -5.34
CA ARG A 114 -6.17 -7.87 -6.05
C ARG A 114 -6.57 -7.70 -7.51
N ARG A 115 -7.56 -6.85 -7.79
CA ARG A 115 -7.94 -6.55 -9.18
C ARG A 115 -6.80 -5.93 -9.98
N LEU A 116 -6.07 -4.98 -9.40
CA LEU A 116 -4.91 -4.38 -10.06
C LEU A 116 -3.79 -5.41 -10.27
N GLN A 117 -3.53 -6.26 -9.27
CA GLN A 117 -2.58 -7.37 -9.38
C GLN A 117 -2.90 -8.25 -10.59
N THR A 118 -4.14 -8.74 -10.70
CA THR A 118 -4.57 -9.59 -11.82
C THR A 118 -4.40 -8.89 -13.18
N ILE A 119 -4.84 -7.64 -13.30
CA ILE A 119 -4.74 -6.89 -14.56
C ILE A 119 -3.27 -6.71 -14.96
N THR A 120 -2.42 -6.31 -14.02
CA THR A 120 -0.99 -6.10 -14.28
C THR A 120 -0.31 -7.41 -14.66
N PHE A 121 -0.59 -8.50 -13.95
CA PHE A 121 -0.03 -9.81 -14.26
C PHE A 121 -0.42 -10.27 -15.67
N THR A 122 -1.71 -10.25 -16.02
CA THR A 122 -2.18 -10.64 -17.36
C THR A 122 -1.57 -9.76 -18.47
N ALA A 123 -1.41 -8.46 -18.24
CA ALA A 123 -0.79 -7.58 -19.23
C ALA A 123 0.69 -7.94 -19.49
N LEU A 124 1.44 -8.27 -18.43
CA LEU A 124 2.83 -8.70 -18.55
C LEU A 124 2.96 -10.02 -19.33
N GLU A 125 2.08 -10.99 -19.07
CA GLU A 125 2.07 -12.26 -19.83
C GLU A 125 1.79 -12.04 -21.32
N GLN A 126 0.86 -11.14 -21.66
CA GLN A 126 0.57 -10.79 -23.05
C GLN A 126 1.75 -10.11 -23.75
N GLU A 127 2.48 -9.23 -23.06
CA GLU A 127 3.67 -8.60 -23.60
C GLU A 127 4.81 -9.60 -23.83
N ASP A 128 5.01 -10.54 -22.91
CA ASP A 128 6.03 -11.58 -23.04
C ASP A 128 5.68 -12.57 -24.15
N ALA A 129 4.40 -12.90 -24.34
CA ALA A 129 3.95 -13.69 -25.47
C ALA A 129 4.20 -12.95 -26.81
N ARG A 130 3.92 -11.65 -26.88
CA ARG A 130 4.16 -10.82 -28.07
C ARG A 130 5.65 -10.69 -28.42
N LYS A 131 6.55 -10.70 -27.44
CA LYS A 131 8.01 -10.65 -27.69
C LYS A 131 8.59 -11.98 -28.17
N LYS A 132 7.88 -13.10 -27.96
CA LYS A 132 8.33 -14.45 -28.30
C LYS A 132 7.80 -14.96 -29.65
N GLY A 133 6.77 -14.32 -30.22
CA GLY A 133 6.23 -14.61 -31.55
C GLY A 133 6.74 -13.62 -32.59
#